data_AF-A0A074M4D1-F1
#
_entry.id   AF-A0A074M4D1-F1
#
_cell.length_a   1.000
_cell.length_b   1.000
_cell.length_c   1.000
_cell.angle_alpha   90.00
_cell.angle_beta   90.00
_cell.angle_gamma   90.00
#
_symmetry.space_group_name_H-M   'P 1'
#
loop_
_entity.id
_entity.type
_entity.pdbx_description
1 polymer ?
#
loop_
_entity_poly.entity_id
_entity_poly.type
_entity_poly.pdbx_seq_one_letter_code
_entity_poly.pdbx_strand_id
1 'polypeptide(L)'
;MPNHVTNRLTIIGTEEQVAEVKKFLAYGGEIGTIDFNAITPMPKWVFNGNTLSGVEEEKYGEENCWYRWSINNWGTKWNAYSQPDHRNTADTIYFTTAWSAPLDLMKKLSWIYPNLEFEFAWADEDLGRNIGKVKFQDGVAIEEYEPEGGSREARELFFQIMQATPAEYGMNENYEYVDDEEGGESA
;
A
#
# COMPACT_ATOMS: atom_id res chain seq x y z
N MET A 1 -8.77 -1.38 -15.99
CA MET A 1 -8.98 -2.34 -14.89
C MET A 1 -8.69 -1.63 -13.58
N PRO A 2 -9.34 -1.97 -12.46
CA PRO A 2 -8.85 -1.53 -11.16
C PRO A 2 -7.45 -2.12 -10.98
N ASN A 3 -6.47 -1.26 -10.70
CA ASN A 3 -5.13 -1.65 -10.30
C ASN A 3 -5.12 -1.77 -8.76
N HIS A 4 -4.66 -2.90 -8.24
CA HIS A 4 -4.59 -3.20 -6.80
C HIS A 4 -3.14 -3.20 -6.31
N VAL A 5 -2.82 -2.32 -5.35
CA VAL A 5 -1.47 -2.22 -4.79
C VAL A 5 -1.45 -2.81 -3.38
N THR A 6 -0.59 -3.79 -3.15
CA THR A 6 -0.32 -4.32 -1.81
C THR A 6 0.68 -3.43 -1.10
N ASN A 7 0.38 -3.08 0.15
CA ASN A 7 1.21 -2.21 0.96
C ASN A 7 1.58 -2.92 2.26
N ARG A 8 2.78 -2.62 2.75
CA ARG A 8 3.32 -3.09 4.03
C ARG A 8 3.86 -1.90 4.80
N LEU A 9 3.29 -1.61 5.96
CA LEU A 9 3.75 -0.61 6.91
C LEU A 9 4.36 -1.31 8.12
N THR A 10 5.64 -1.06 8.40
CA THR A 10 6.35 -1.55 9.60
C THR A 10 6.69 -0.37 10.49
N ILE A 11 6.35 -0.48 11.77
CA ILE A 11 6.52 0.58 12.77
C ILE A 11 7.73 0.23 13.62
N ILE A 12 8.76 1.07 13.60
CA ILE A 12 10.01 0.81 14.33
C ILE A 12 9.99 1.62 15.63
N GLY A 13 9.82 0.91 16.75
CA GLY A 13 9.75 1.50 18.09
C GLY A 13 9.63 0.44 19.19
N THR A 14 9.38 0.87 20.42
CA THR A 14 9.04 -0.01 21.54
C THR A 14 7.67 -0.66 21.35
N GLU A 15 7.40 -1.77 22.04
CA GLU A 15 6.11 -2.46 21.97
C GLU A 15 4.93 -1.53 22.32
N GLU A 16 5.10 -0.66 23.30
CA GLU A 16 4.09 0.32 23.70
C GLU A 16 3.83 1.35 22.60
N GLN A 17 4.89 1.88 21.97
CA GLN A 17 4.77 2.83 20.87
C GLN A 17 4.10 2.20 19.64
N VAL A 18 4.48 0.98 19.30
CA VAL A 18 3.86 0.21 18.22
C VAL A 18 2.38 0.00 18.49
N ALA A 19 2.00 -0.41 19.70
CA ALA A 19 0.60 -0.62 20.09
C ALA A 19 -0.22 0.68 20.02
N GLU A 20 0.37 1.81 20.44
CA GLU A 20 -0.24 3.14 20.33
C GLU A 20 -0.55 3.51 18.88
N VAL A 21 0.44 3.41 17.99
CA VAL A 21 0.27 3.71 16.56
C VAL A 21 -0.78 2.80 15.94
N LYS A 22 -0.73 1.47 16.18
CA LYS A 22 -1.71 0.54 15.62
C LYS A 22 -3.13 0.81 16.11
N LYS A 23 -3.28 1.30 17.35
CA LYS A 23 -4.58 1.72 17.88
C LYS A 23 -5.08 3.01 17.23
N PHE A 24 -4.19 3.97 17.00
CA PHE A 24 -4.52 5.20 16.29
C PHE A 24 -4.99 4.94 14.86
N LEU A 25 -4.37 3.98 14.17
CA LEU A 25 -4.69 3.63 12.78
C LEU A 25 -5.93 2.75 12.61
N ALA A 26 -6.45 2.12 13.68
CA ALA A 26 -7.47 1.09 13.57
C ALA A 26 -8.79 1.58 12.94
N TYR A 27 -9.16 0.99 11.79
CA TYR A 27 -10.46 1.19 11.14
C TYR A 27 -11.56 0.50 11.95
N GLY A 28 -12.59 1.26 12.34
CA GLY A 28 -13.69 0.73 13.16
C GLY A 28 -13.26 0.20 14.53
N GLY A 29 -12.04 0.52 14.99
CA GLY A 29 -11.45 -0.01 16.23
C GLY A 29 -10.76 -1.38 16.10
N GLU A 30 -10.67 -1.95 14.90
CA GLU A 30 -9.99 -3.23 14.65
C GLU A 30 -8.46 -3.05 14.52
N ILE A 31 -7.71 -3.46 15.55
CA ILE A 31 -6.25 -3.37 15.57
C ILE A 31 -5.63 -4.23 14.45
N GLY A 32 -4.64 -3.68 13.75
CA GLY A 32 -4.02 -4.33 12.59
C GLY A 32 -4.66 -3.92 11.25
N THR A 33 -5.57 -2.97 11.27
CA THR A 33 -6.03 -2.24 10.08
C THR A 33 -5.49 -0.81 10.08
N ILE A 34 -5.62 -0.13 8.95
CA ILE A 34 -5.31 1.29 8.76
C ILE A 34 -6.52 2.03 8.17
N ASP A 35 -6.93 3.10 8.86
CA ASP A 35 -7.92 4.07 8.42
C ASP A 35 -7.21 5.37 8.01
N PHE A 36 -7.29 5.70 6.72
CA PHE A 36 -6.69 6.94 6.21
C PHE A 36 -7.31 8.20 6.83
N ASN A 37 -8.55 8.12 7.32
CA ASN A 37 -9.18 9.23 8.03
C ASN A 37 -8.55 9.51 9.40
N ALA A 38 -7.87 8.53 10.02
CA ALA A 38 -7.13 8.76 11.25
C ALA A 38 -5.97 9.75 11.01
N ILE A 39 -5.30 9.64 9.86
CA ILE A 39 -4.14 10.46 9.49
C ILE A 39 -4.57 11.78 8.82
N THR A 40 -5.44 11.70 7.82
CA THR A 40 -5.98 12.87 7.11
C THR A 40 -7.48 12.67 6.95
N PRO A 41 -8.32 13.22 7.84
CA PRO A 41 -9.76 12.99 7.83
C PRO A 41 -10.42 13.70 6.66
N MET A 42 -11.32 12.99 5.97
CA MET A 42 -12.20 13.60 4.98
C MET A 42 -13.21 14.52 5.69
N PRO A 43 -13.31 15.80 5.29
CA PRO A 43 -14.27 16.70 5.90
C PRO A 43 -15.73 16.29 5.63
N LYS A 44 -16.61 16.53 6.61
CA LYS A 44 -18.04 16.14 6.53
C LYS A 44 -18.84 16.85 5.42
N TRP A 45 -18.34 17.96 4.89
CA TRP A 45 -18.99 18.71 3.81
C TRP A 45 -18.62 18.19 2.42
N VAL A 46 -17.61 17.31 2.31
CA VAL A 46 -17.28 16.63 1.06
C VAL A 46 -18.41 15.64 0.76
N PHE A 47 -18.97 15.72 -0.45
CA PHE A 47 -20.02 14.80 -0.85
C PHE A 47 -19.42 13.39 -1.04
N ASN A 48 -19.91 12.43 -0.25
CA ASN A 48 -19.49 11.02 -0.27
C ASN A 48 -20.70 10.15 -0.63
N GLY A 49 -20.99 10.06 -1.93
CA GLY A 49 -22.11 9.30 -2.50
C GLY A 49 -21.68 7.93 -3.03
N ASN A 50 -22.67 7.12 -3.43
CA ASN A 50 -22.44 5.77 -3.99
C ASN A 50 -22.28 5.77 -5.53
N THR A 51 -22.23 6.93 -6.19
CA THR A 51 -22.25 7.02 -7.66
C THR A 51 -20.86 7.19 -8.27
N LEU A 52 -20.73 6.87 -9.57
CA LEU A 52 -19.49 6.98 -10.32
C LEU A 52 -18.99 8.44 -10.34
N SER A 53 -17.71 8.60 -10.01
CA SER A 53 -17.08 9.87 -9.65
C SER A 53 -17.23 11.01 -10.66
N GLY A 54 -17.20 10.73 -11.97
CA GLY A 54 -17.22 11.79 -12.99
C GLY A 54 -18.52 12.62 -13.02
N VAL A 55 -19.67 12.02 -12.69
CA VAL A 55 -20.96 12.72 -12.65
C VAL A 55 -21.09 13.59 -11.40
N GLU A 56 -20.51 13.12 -10.29
CA GLU A 56 -20.51 13.86 -9.02
C GLU A 56 -19.53 15.05 -9.06
N GLU A 57 -18.35 14.86 -9.66
CA GLU A 57 -17.38 15.94 -9.89
C GLU A 57 -17.98 17.07 -10.74
N GLU A 58 -18.66 16.74 -11.84
CA GLU A 58 -19.33 17.74 -12.69
C GLU A 58 -20.40 18.53 -11.92
N LYS A 59 -21.07 17.89 -10.97
CA LYS A 59 -22.19 18.48 -10.23
C LYS A 59 -21.75 19.32 -9.02
N TYR A 60 -20.73 18.88 -8.29
CA TYR A 60 -20.33 19.48 -7.01
C TYR A 60 -19.01 20.27 -7.10
N GLY A 61 -18.28 20.15 -8.20
CA GLY A 61 -16.92 20.67 -8.34
C GLY A 61 -15.90 19.68 -7.79
N GLU A 62 -14.71 19.69 -8.38
CA GLU A 62 -13.63 18.75 -8.05
C GLU A 62 -13.25 18.81 -6.57
N GLU A 63 -13.25 20.00 -5.96
CA GLU A 63 -12.87 20.18 -4.55
C GLU A 63 -13.93 19.74 -3.53
N ASN A 64 -15.18 19.50 -3.94
CA ASN A 64 -16.28 19.11 -3.04
C ASN A 64 -16.76 17.66 -3.24
N CYS A 65 -16.02 16.86 -4.03
CA CYS A 65 -16.30 15.45 -4.28
C CYS A 65 -15.28 14.55 -3.57
N TRP A 66 -15.75 13.46 -2.95
CA TRP A 66 -14.90 12.48 -2.24
C TRP A 66 -13.79 11.92 -3.11
N TYR A 67 -14.03 11.75 -4.42
CA TYR A 67 -13.12 11.07 -5.33
C TYR A 67 -11.83 11.86 -5.55
N ARG A 68 -11.92 13.11 -6.01
CA ARG A 68 -10.74 13.97 -6.17
C ARG A 68 -10.09 14.29 -4.83
N TRP A 69 -10.89 14.51 -3.79
CA TRP A 69 -10.37 14.75 -2.45
C TRP A 69 -9.48 13.58 -1.99
N SER A 70 -9.93 12.33 -2.17
CA SER A 70 -9.17 11.14 -1.76
C SER A 70 -7.86 11.05 -2.53
N ILE A 71 -7.89 11.24 -3.85
CA ILE A 71 -6.68 11.22 -4.68
C ILE A 71 -5.68 12.29 -4.22
N ASN A 72 -6.14 13.51 -3.97
CA ASN A 72 -5.27 14.62 -3.60
C ASN A 72 -4.72 14.53 -2.17
N ASN A 73 -5.42 13.85 -1.26
CA ASN A 73 -5.07 13.87 0.17
C ASN A 73 -4.49 12.56 0.69
N TRP A 74 -4.89 11.43 0.10
CA TRP A 74 -4.42 10.08 0.42
C TRP A 74 -3.54 9.50 -0.68
N GLY A 75 -3.58 10.05 -1.90
CA GLY A 75 -2.90 9.50 -3.07
C GLY A 75 -3.67 8.40 -3.77
N THR A 76 -4.74 7.87 -3.16
CA THR A 76 -5.50 6.69 -3.61
C THR A 76 -6.96 7.04 -3.86
N LYS A 77 -7.67 6.18 -4.61
CA LYS A 77 -9.10 6.41 -4.92
C LYS A 77 -9.99 6.43 -3.67
N TRP A 78 -9.75 5.51 -2.76
CA TRP A 78 -10.52 5.32 -1.53
C TRP A 78 -9.59 4.78 -0.43
N ASN A 79 -10.16 4.58 0.75
CA ASN A 79 -9.46 4.06 1.93
C ASN A 79 -8.86 2.66 1.68
N ALA A 80 -7.99 2.21 2.58
CA ALA A 80 -7.42 0.87 2.54
C ALA A 80 -8.51 -0.22 2.65
N TYR A 81 -8.30 -1.35 1.99
CA TYR A 81 -9.19 -2.52 2.00
C TYR A 81 -8.38 -3.82 1.98
N SER A 82 -9.07 -4.97 2.01
CA SER A 82 -8.46 -6.29 2.19
C SER A 82 -7.58 -6.37 3.44
N GLN A 83 -8.15 -5.92 4.56
CA GLN A 83 -7.52 -5.85 5.88
C GLN A 83 -8.53 -6.24 6.98
N PRO A 84 -8.08 -6.70 8.16
CA PRO A 84 -6.70 -7.03 8.49
C PRO A 84 -6.21 -8.25 7.69
N ASP A 85 -4.93 -8.25 7.33
CA ASP A 85 -4.33 -9.33 6.56
C ASP A 85 -3.68 -10.36 7.48
N HIS A 86 -3.72 -11.64 7.10
CA HIS A 86 -3.07 -12.73 7.82
C HIS A 86 -1.55 -12.58 7.99
N ARG A 87 -0.89 -11.78 7.15
CA ARG A 87 0.56 -11.49 7.20
C ARG A 87 0.94 -10.45 8.26
N ASN A 88 -0.04 -9.84 8.92
CA ASN A 88 0.21 -8.89 10.01
C ASN A 88 1.05 -9.51 11.13
N THR A 89 1.93 -8.71 11.71
CA THR A 89 2.75 -9.07 12.88
C THR A 89 2.47 -8.12 14.04
N ALA A 90 3.28 -8.18 15.11
CA ALA A 90 3.20 -7.24 16.22
C ALA A 90 3.37 -5.78 15.75
N ASP A 91 4.30 -5.54 14.83
CA ASP A 91 4.79 -4.24 14.35
C ASP A 91 4.46 -3.92 12.89
N THR A 92 3.95 -4.88 12.11
CA THR A 92 3.63 -4.71 10.70
C THR A 92 2.13 -4.79 10.43
N ILE A 93 1.64 -3.90 9.55
CA ILE A 93 0.30 -3.90 8.97
C ILE A 93 0.41 -4.07 7.45
N TYR A 94 -0.37 -5.00 6.91
CA TYR A 94 -0.57 -5.24 5.48
C TYR A 94 -1.98 -4.80 5.07
N PHE A 95 -2.07 -4.14 3.92
CA PHE A 95 -3.35 -3.66 3.38
C PHE A 95 -3.25 -3.41 1.86
N THR A 96 -4.40 -3.40 1.19
CA THR A 96 -4.48 -3.09 -0.24
C THR A 96 -5.06 -1.69 -0.47
N THR A 97 -4.56 -1.01 -1.50
CA THR A 97 -5.10 0.27 -1.98
C THR A 97 -5.47 0.19 -3.45
N ALA A 98 -6.31 1.13 -3.90
CA ALA A 98 -6.65 1.25 -5.31
C ALA A 98 -5.68 2.23 -5.97
N TRP A 99 -5.13 1.79 -7.11
CA TRP A 99 -4.34 2.55 -8.09
C TRP A 99 -2.91 2.90 -7.72
N SER A 100 -2.62 3.14 -6.44
CA SER A 100 -1.31 3.66 -6.02
C SER A 100 -1.05 3.37 -4.55
N ALA A 101 0.22 3.51 -4.15
CA ALA A 101 0.63 3.50 -2.76
C ALA A 101 0.41 4.89 -2.12
N PRO A 102 -0.09 4.99 -0.88
CA PRO A 102 -0.39 6.25 -0.20
C PRO A 102 0.87 6.91 0.42
N LEU A 103 1.91 7.18 -0.38
CA LEU A 103 3.22 7.64 0.11
C LEU A 103 3.15 8.93 0.94
N ASP A 104 2.46 9.97 0.45
CA ASP A 104 2.30 11.24 1.17
C ASP A 104 1.54 11.06 2.49
N LEU A 105 0.61 10.10 2.55
CA LEU A 105 -0.11 9.80 3.78
C LEU A 105 0.80 9.12 4.80
N MET A 106 1.67 8.21 4.36
CA MET A 106 2.65 7.55 5.24
C MET A 106 3.69 8.54 5.76
N LYS A 107 4.09 9.51 4.93
CA LYS A 107 4.92 10.63 5.35
C LYS A 107 4.24 11.49 6.43
N LYS A 108 2.94 11.78 6.30
CA LYS A 108 2.17 12.47 7.34
C LYS A 108 2.08 11.66 8.63
N LEU A 109 1.95 10.33 8.55
CA LEU A 109 2.01 9.48 9.75
C LEU A 109 3.34 9.62 10.48
N SER A 110 4.45 9.64 9.74
CA SER A 110 5.78 9.89 10.30
C SER A 110 5.90 11.26 10.97
N TRP A 111 5.21 12.28 10.44
CA TRP A 111 5.15 13.60 11.07
C TRP A 111 4.32 13.60 12.38
N ILE A 112 3.26 12.79 12.48
CA ILE A 112 2.45 12.65 13.71
C ILE A 112 3.27 12.01 14.83
N TYR A 113 4.16 11.06 14.49
CA TYR A 113 5.04 10.37 15.42
C TYR A 113 6.52 10.63 15.08
N PRO A 114 7.04 11.85 15.29
CA PRO A 114 8.33 12.28 14.75
C PRO A 114 9.53 11.53 15.35
N ASN A 115 9.37 10.92 16.53
CA ASN A 115 10.40 10.13 17.21
C ASN A 115 10.45 8.65 16.77
N LEU A 116 9.54 8.23 15.87
CA LEU A 116 9.49 6.86 15.35
C LEU A 116 9.96 6.83 13.90
N GLU A 117 10.42 5.67 13.48
CA GLU A 117 10.73 5.38 12.08
C GLU A 117 9.66 4.45 11.50
N PHE A 118 9.35 4.64 10.22
CA PHE A 118 8.36 3.87 9.50
C PHE A 118 8.99 3.32 8.24
N GLU A 119 9.02 2.00 8.10
CA GLU A 119 9.35 1.36 6.82
C GLU A 119 8.06 1.05 6.07
N PHE A 120 7.95 1.61 4.88
CA PHE A 120 6.79 1.43 4.03
C PHE A 120 7.20 0.84 2.69
N ALA A 121 6.55 -0.24 2.28
CA ALA A 121 6.82 -0.90 1.01
C ALA A 121 5.51 -1.14 0.26
N TRP A 122 5.56 -1.08 -1.06
CA TRP A 122 4.40 -1.30 -1.92
C TRP A 122 4.79 -2.15 -3.12
N ALA A 123 3.85 -2.98 -3.58
CA ALA A 123 3.96 -3.78 -4.78
C ALA A 123 2.62 -3.80 -5.51
N ASP A 124 2.66 -3.42 -6.78
CA ASP A 124 1.55 -3.57 -7.72
C ASP A 124 1.26 -5.05 -8.00
N GLU A 125 0.06 -5.36 -8.48
CA GLU A 125 -0.30 -6.73 -8.89
C GLU A 125 0.47 -7.18 -10.14
N ASP A 126 0.90 -6.22 -10.97
CA ASP A 126 1.81 -6.47 -12.08
C ASP A 126 3.23 -6.76 -11.56
N LEU A 127 3.62 -8.03 -11.59
CA LEU A 127 4.86 -8.55 -11.00
C LEU A 127 6.10 -7.73 -11.38
N GLY A 128 6.73 -7.14 -10.37
CA GLY A 128 7.95 -6.34 -10.51
C GLY A 128 7.74 -4.96 -11.17
N ARG A 129 6.51 -4.44 -11.24
CA ARG A 129 6.19 -3.08 -11.71
C ARG A 129 5.62 -2.25 -10.56
N ASN A 130 5.75 -0.92 -10.66
CA ASN A 130 5.24 0.05 -9.67
C ASN A 130 5.46 -0.43 -8.23
N ILE A 131 6.74 -0.62 -7.89
CA ILE A 131 7.18 -1.31 -6.69
C ILE A 131 8.32 -0.54 -6.04
N GLY A 132 8.33 -0.49 -4.73
CA GLY A 132 9.39 0.18 -4.00
C GLY A 132 9.26 0.05 -2.50
N LYS A 133 10.21 0.68 -1.82
CA LYS A 133 10.19 0.86 -0.38
C LYS A 133 10.83 2.19 0.00
N VAL A 134 10.33 2.76 1.10
CA VAL A 134 10.77 4.02 1.66
C VAL A 134 10.79 3.91 3.18
N LYS A 135 11.75 4.59 3.79
CA LYS A 135 11.81 4.77 5.24
C LYS A 135 11.56 6.23 5.57
N PHE A 136 10.62 6.49 6.48
CA PHE A 136 10.28 7.83 6.93
C PHE A 136 10.65 8.06 8.40
N GLN A 137 11.08 9.28 8.71
CA GLN A 137 11.25 9.80 10.08
C GLN A 137 10.95 11.30 10.08
N ASP A 138 10.28 11.81 11.13
CA ASP A 138 9.95 13.24 11.27
C ASP A 138 9.36 13.89 10.00
N GLY A 139 8.50 13.15 9.29
CA GLY A 139 7.86 13.64 8.08
C GLY A 139 8.80 13.82 6.88
N VAL A 140 9.99 13.23 6.89
CA VAL A 140 10.92 13.18 5.74
C VAL A 140 11.24 11.75 5.35
N ALA A 141 11.45 11.52 4.05
CA ALA A 141 12.00 10.25 3.56
C ALA A 141 13.51 10.26 3.83
N ILE A 142 13.99 9.27 4.58
CA ILE A 142 15.41 9.15 4.93
C ILE A 142 16.12 8.07 4.11
N GLU A 143 15.37 7.10 3.56
CA GLU A 143 15.87 6.10 2.62
C GLU A 143 14.78 5.77 1.60
N GLU A 144 15.13 5.67 0.32
CA GLU A 144 14.20 5.36 -0.77
C GLU A 144 14.84 4.34 -1.72
N TYR A 145 14.05 3.37 -2.16
CA TYR A 145 14.47 2.37 -3.14
C TYR A 145 13.32 1.97 -4.05
N GLU A 146 13.45 2.32 -5.32
CA GLU A 146 12.54 1.95 -6.41
C GLU A 146 13.37 1.27 -7.52
N PRO A 147 13.37 -0.07 -7.59
CA PRO A 147 14.10 -0.79 -8.63
C PRO A 147 13.48 -0.55 -10.01
N GLU A 148 14.29 -0.70 -11.06
CA GLU A 148 13.78 -0.63 -12.43
C GLU A 148 12.70 -1.69 -12.65
N GLY A 149 11.54 -1.29 -13.18
CA GLY A 149 10.42 -2.19 -13.37
C GLY A 149 10.77 -3.38 -14.27
N GLY A 150 10.45 -4.59 -13.83
CA GLY A 150 10.75 -5.84 -14.53
C GLY A 150 12.16 -6.38 -14.32
N SER A 151 13.03 -5.65 -13.61
CA SER A 151 14.36 -6.13 -13.19
C SER A 151 14.26 -7.30 -12.21
N ARG A 152 15.36 -8.02 -12.03
CA ARG A 152 15.45 -9.11 -11.04
C ARG A 152 15.19 -8.58 -9.63
N GLU A 153 15.73 -7.42 -9.30
CA GLU A 153 15.62 -6.76 -8.01
C GLU A 153 14.16 -6.35 -7.72
N ALA A 154 13.41 -5.91 -8.75
CA ALA A 154 11.99 -5.63 -8.62
C ALA A 154 11.17 -6.90 -8.33
N ARG A 155 11.53 -8.03 -8.95
CA ARG A 155 10.86 -9.32 -8.66
C ARG A 155 11.20 -9.84 -7.28
N GLU A 156 12.46 -9.76 -6.88
CA GLU A 156 12.90 -10.12 -5.53
C GLU A 156 12.13 -9.32 -4.47
N LEU A 157 12.06 -7.99 -4.64
CA LEU A 157 11.30 -7.13 -3.74
C LEU A 157 9.80 -7.48 -3.71
N PHE A 158 9.22 -7.85 -4.87
CA PHE A 158 7.82 -8.27 -4.94
C PHE A 158 7.56 -9.47 -4.02
N PHE A 159 8.36 -10.53 -4.13
CA PHE A 159 8.20 -11.72 -3.30
C PHE A 159 8.42 -11.45 -1.80
N GLN A 160 9.37 -10.57 -1.48
CA GLN A 160 9.58 -10.11 -0.10
C GLN A 160 8.38 -9.35 0.47
N ILE A 161 7.75 -8.48 -0.32
CA ILE A 161 6.56 -7.74 0.09
C ILE A 161 5.38 -8.69 0.23
N MET A 162 5.14 -9.52 -0.78
CA MET A 162 3.98 -10.42 -0.83
C MET A 162 4.05 -11.56 0.20
N GLN A 163 5.23 -11.85 0.76
CA GLN A 163 5.53 -13.06 1.53
C GLN A 163 5.17 -14.33 0.74
N ALA A 164 5.52 -14.33 -0.53
CA ALA A 164 5.30 -15.44 -1.45
C ALA A 164 6.62 -15.95 -2.00
N THR A 165 6.59 -17.13 -2.59
CA THR A 165 7.73 -17.78 -3.22
C THR A 165 7.63 -17.66 -4.75
N PRO A 166 8.78 -17.62 -5.47
CA PRO A 166 8.78 -17.66 -6.92
C PRO A 166 8.03 -18.88 -7.50
N ALA A 167 8.13 -20.03 -6.83
CA ALA A 167 7.50 -21.27 -7.26
C ALA A 167 5.96 -21.18 -7.31
N GLU A 168 5.33 -20.44 -6.39
CA GLU A 168 3.87 -20.19 -6.40
C GLU A 168 3.42 -19.40 -7.64
N TYR A 169 4.34 -18.73 -8.32
CA TYR A 169 4.11 -17.93 -9.52
C TYR A 169 4.71 -18.58 -10.79
N GLY A 170 5.13 -19.85 -10.72
CA GLY A 170 5.74 -20.57 -11.86
C GLY A 170 7.14 -20.07 -12.20
N MET A 171 7.87 -19.54 -11.22
CA MET A 171 9.21 -18.97 -11.40
C MET A 171 10.27 -19.77 -10.64
N ASN A 172 11.49 -19.77 -11.16
CA ASN A 172 12.66 -20.37 -10.52
C ASN A 172 13.26 -19.45 -9.43
N GLU A 173 14.31 -19.92 -8.74
CA GLU A 173 15.01 -19.17 -7.69
C GLU A 173 15.70 -17.89 -8.19
N ASN A 174 15.91 -17.76 -9.49
CA ASN A 174 16.46 -16.56 -10.13
C ASN A 174 15.36 -15.55 -10.53
N TYR A 175 14.11 -15.80 -10.15
CA TYR A 175 12.95 -14.99 -10.53
C TYR A 175 12.73 -14.93 -12.03
N GLU A 176 12.94 -16.05 -12.73
CA GLU A 176 12.63 -16.22 -14.15
C GLU A 176 11.50 -17.24 -14.30
N TYR A 177 10.60 -17.02 -15.26
CA TYR A 177 9.57 -18.01 -15.58
C TYR A 177 10.23 -19.29 -16.06
N VAL A 178 9.75 -20.43 -15.56
CA VAL A 178 10.16 -21.73 -16.07
C VAL A 178 9.32 -21.96 -17.32
N ASP A 179 9.94 -21.98 -18.50
CA ASP A 179 9.25 -22.38 -19.72
C ASP A 179 8.81 -23.84 -19.57
N ASP A 180 7.52 -24.12 -19.78
CA ASP A 180 7.01 -25.47 -19.96
C ASP A 180 7.46 -26.01 -21.33
N GLU A 181 8.78 -26.16 -21.56
CA GLU A 181 9.29 -26.99 -22.66
C GLU A 181 9.24 -28.47 -22.23
N GLU A 182 8.04 -29.04 -22.19
CA GLU A 182 7.82 -30.48 -22.43
C GLU A 182 6.35 -30.75 -22.80
N GLY A 183 5.98 -30.31 -24.01
CA GLY A 183 4.73 -30.70 -24.68
C GLY A 183 4.91 -30.94 -26.18
N GLY A 184 6.15 -31.01 -26.67
CA GLY A 184 6.48 -31.25 -28.07
C GLY A 184 7.29 -32.53 -28.25
N GLU A 185 6.78 -33.39 -29.14
CA GLU A 185 7.32 -34.63 -29.71
C GLU A 185 7.01 -35.93 -28.93
N SER A 186 6.52 -37.01 -29.55
CA SER A 186 6.09 -37.28 -30.93
C SER A 186 5.42 -38.67 -31.00
N ALA A 187 4.57 -38.84 -32.03
CA ALA A 187 4.05 -40.07 -32.67
C ALA A 187 2.52 -40.17 -32.74
#